data_AF-A0A4R8LS17-F1
#
_entry.id   AF-A0A4R8LS17-F1
#
_cell.length_a   1.000
_cell.length_b   1.000
_cell.length_c   1.000
_cell.angle_alpha   90.00
_cell.angle_beta   90.00
_cell.angle_gamma   90.00
#
_symmetry.space_group_name_H-M   'P 1'
#
loop_
_entity.id
_entity.type
_entity.pdbx_description
1 polymer ?
#
loop_
_entity_poly.entity_id
_entity_poly.type
_entity_poly.pdbx_seq_one_letter_code
_entity_poly.pdbx_strand_id
1 'polypeptide(L)'
;MYTLIIPGHSFEVATLAGVFNLFSDERVQATDTSLIGLHGVARDVRVVRYNGKLGIRHEGNAADIVAAMFDELRMLWRDPDGTMREPWEILPADWQLLFSLFDLARMPERFLSSDQLDAEKAEARDAGRFFDVSALFDALASERFGFDRYGPRTPTGHVDSRHQLHVAYAMLLNRPVPEPVLAAYRAMEAPFRHIEWAVPLLDVPTLRGRLSGPKLRGLASVMRMEKLAITEQNVDALVTCVDRLPDDPGYVDVDDALFAAGLLPAMPLPDVYDSPSAVGQPVSPLAARLRQLNADDHREKSLKQADSERAGRRISARRHAQQCAMARLAHGRESFDWANRVAASIERRDVANLLKVFDTADDWNVRSKQVLFEFHGVKLRGMKSMSRRRAIFDFCGLDEAAQTAWEADDAARKDAMRKAEDAQHAKEMAQSTRYRRDDGTLIDGATHVEQAIAAGFRELRDWRKGASRQYALVNPDLNEARRLRAKDGTLAYARAMLERIAA
;
A
#
# COMPACT_ATOMS: atom_id res chain seq x y z
N MET A 1 26.70 -38.10 -17.07
CA MET A 1 25.57 -38.32 -16.14
C MET A 1 26.18 -38.73 -14.81
N TYR A 2 25.77 -38.06 -13.74
CA TYR A 2 26.28 -38.20 -12.38
C TYR A 2 25.27 -38.97 -11.53
N THR A 3 25.77 -39.81 -10.63
CA THR A 3 24.97 -40.55 -9.66
C THR A 3 25.48 -40.24 -8.26
N LEU A 4 24.67 -39.57 -7.44
CA LEU A 4 24.95 -39.30 -6.04
C LEU A 4 24.24 -40.34 -5.18
N ILE A 5 25.00 -41.05 -4.35
CA ILE A 5 24.52 -42.16 -3.53
C ILE A 5 24.67 -41.79 -2.06
N ILE A 6 23.60 -41.99 -1.30
CA ILE A 6 23.59 -41.95 0.17
C ILE A 6 22.97 -43.24 0.70
N PRO A 7 23.07 -43.58 2.00
CA PRO A 7 22.42 -44.77 2.54
C PRO A 7 20.93 -44.83 2.20
N GLY A 8 20.53 -45.85 1.43
CA GLY A 8 19.14 -46.09 1.05
C GLY A 8 18.60 -45.28 -0.14
N HIS A 9 19.37 -44.37 -0.74
CA HIS A 9 18.91 -43.55 -1.86
C HIS A 9 19.99 -43.36 -2.94
N SER A 10 19.54 -43.26 -4.19
CA SER A 10 20.36 -42.91 -5.35
C SER A 10 19.69 -41.77 -6.11
N PHE A 11 20.46 -40.75 -6.48
CA PHE A 11 20.02 -39.60 -7.23
C PHE A 11 20.81 -39.49 -8.53
N GLU A 12 20.13 -39.29 -9.65
CA GLU A 12 20.77 -39.14 -10.95
C GLU A 12 20.57 -37.71 -11.48
N VAL A 13 21.67 -37.09 -11.92
CA VAL A 13 21.66 -35.74 -12.50
C VAL A 13 22.60 -35.68 -13.70
N ALA A 14 22.31 -34.83 -14.67
CA ALA A 14 23.10 -34.79 -15.90
C ALA A 14 24.46 -34.06 -15.73
N THR A 15 24.54 -33.08 -14.83
CA THR A 15 25.66 -32.13 -14.69
C THR A 15 26.10 -31.92 -13.25
N LEU A 16 27.31 -31.39 -13.05
CA LEU A 16 27.83 -30.95 -11.76
C LEU A 16 26.96 -29.85 -11.12
N ALA A 17 26.37 -28.96 -11.92
CA ALA A 17 25.39 -27.99 -11.43
C ALA A 17 24.19 -28.69 -10.78
N GLY A 18 23.74 -29.81 -11.37
CA GLY A 18 22.71 -30.67 -10.81
C GLY A 18 23.12 -31.27 -9.46
N VAL A 19 24.38 -31.68 -9.31
CA VAL A 19 24.92 -32.20 -8.03
C VAL A 19 24.90 -31.11 -6.95
N PHE A 20 25.28 -29.87 -7.28
CA PHE A 20 25.18 -28.75 -6.33
C PHE A 20 23.73 -28.48 -5.90
N ASN A 21 22.76 -28.62 -6.80
CA ASN A 21 21.34 -28.49 -6.45
C ASN A 21 20.88 -29.60 -5.48
N LEU A 22 21.34 -30.84 -5.66
CA LEU A 22 21.08 -31.94 -4.73
C LEU A 22 21.65 -31.69 -3.33
N PHE A 23 22.68 -30.85 -3.18
CA PHE A 23 23.14 -30.45 -1.85
C PHE A 23 22.13 -29.58 -1.09
N SER A 24 21.01 -29.16 -1.69
CA SER A 24 19.93 -28.53 -0.93
C SER A 24 18.89 -29.53 -0.44
N ASP A 25 18.95 -30.80 -0.88
CA ASP A 25 18.07 -31.87 -0.39
C ASP A 25 18.39 -32.18 1.08
N GLU A 26 17.37 -32.18 1.93
CA GLU A 26 17.51 -32.39 3.38
C GLU A 26 18.19 -33.73 3.72
N ARG A 27 17.90 -34.78 2.94
CA ARG A 27 18.47 -36.12 3.15
C ARG A 27 19.96 -36.13 2.82
N VAL A 28 20.34 -35.47 1.73
CA VAL A 28 21.74 -35.34 1.32
C VAL A 28 22.51 -34.47 2.32
N GLN A 29 21.92 -33.36 2.76
CA GLN A 29 22.53 -32.48 3.77
C GLN A 29 22.77 -33.15 5.11
N ALA A 30 21.81 -33.97 5.58
CA ALA A 30 21.90 -34.68 6.86
C ALA A 30 22.87 -35.86 6.84
N THR A 31 23.28 -36.34 5.66
CA THR A 31 24.16 -37.51 5.54
C THR A 31 25.61 -37.14 5.86
N ASP A 32 26.30 -38.00 6.63
CA ASP A 32 27.73 -37.88 6.87
C ASP A 32 28.50 -37.94 5.54
N THR A 33 29.41 -37.00 5.32
CA THR A 33 30.13 -36.85 4.04
C THR A 33 30.90 -38.11 3.64
N SER A 34 31.36 -38.93 4.59
CA SER A 34 32.04 -40.20 4.32
C SER A 34 31.12 -41.27 3.70
N LEU A 35 29.81 -41.12 3.84
CA LEU A 35 28.78 -42.02 3.31
C LEU A 35 28.18 -41.52 1.99
N ILE A 36 28.62 -40.37 1.48
CA ILE A 36 28.16 -39.81 0.22
C ILE A 36 29.10 -40.27 -0.90
N GLY A 37 28.59 -41.14 -1.78
CA GLY A 37 29.28 -41.55 -3.01
C GLY A 37 28.88 -40.66 -4.19
N LEU A 38 29.83 -40.33 -5.06
CA LEU A 38 29.56 -39.67 -6.34
C LEU A 38 30.21 -40.47 -7.46
N HIS A 39 29.40 -40.89 -8.45
CA HIS A 39 29.83 -41.67 -9.60
C HIS A 39 29.48 -40.96 -10.92
N GLY A 40 30.09 -41.41 -12.03
CA GLY A 40 29.85 -40.85 -13.38
C GLY A 40 30.78 -39.69 -13.77
N VAL A 41 31.93 -39.59 -13.11
CA VAL A 41 32.82 -38.43 -13.11
C VAL A 41 34.01 -38.58 -14.08
N ALA A 42 34.60 -37.46 -14.53
CA ALA A 42 36.05 -37.39 -14.79
C ALA A 42 36.83 -37.85 -13.54
N ARG A 43 38.01 -38.48 -13.67
CA ARG A 43 38.61 -39.33 -12.61
C ARG A 43 38.85 -38.70 -11.22
N ASP A 44 38.65 -37.41 -10.99
CA ASP A 44 39.19 -36.68 -9.83
C ASP A 44 38.20 -35.75 -9.09
N VAL A 45 36.89 -36.03 -9.12
CA VAL A 45 35.88 -35.22 -8.38
C VAL A 45 35.37 -35.92 -7.13
N ARG A 46 35.39 -35.23 -5.99
CA ARG A 46 34.91 -35.74 -4.69
C ARG A 46 34.00 -34.77 -3.96
N VAL A 47 33.04 -35.30 -3.21
CA VAL A 47 32.19 -34.52 -2.30
C VAL A 47 32.96 -34.21 -1.02
N VAL A 48 32.90 -32.96 -0.57
CA VAL A 48 33.52 -32.51 0.69
C VAL A 48 32.54 -31.69 1.50
N ARG A 49 32.87 -31.45 2.78
CA ARG A 49 32.13 -30.54 3.65
C ARG A 49 33.07 -29.50 4.24
N TYR A 50 32.74 -28.23 4.02
CA TYR A 50 33.49 -27.09 4.52
C TYR A 50 32.55 -26.19 5.33
N ASN A 51 32.88 -25.94 6.59
CA ASN A 51 32.04 -25.19 7.54
C ASN A 51 30.57 -25.66 7.55
N GLY A 52 30.37 -26.98 7.58
CA GLY A 52 29.05 -27.60 7.58
C GLY A 52 28.34 -27.64 6.22
N LYS A 53 28.82 -26.94 5.20
CA LYS A 53 28.22 -26.90 3.86
C LYS A 53 28.88 -27.92 2.93
N LEU A 54 28.07 -28.69 2.21
CA LEU A 54 28.53 -29.59 1.17
C LEU A 54 29.09 -28.79 -0.03
N GLY A 55 30.12 -29.34 -0.64
CA GLY A 55 30.81 -28.83 -1.80
C GLY A 55 31.45 -29.96 -2.60
N ILE A 56 32.05 -29.59 -3.73
CA ILE A 56 32.77 -30.47 -4.62
C ILE A 56 34.25 -30.05 -4.64
N ARG A 57 35.16 -31.01 -4.79
CA ARG A 57 36.56 -30.74 -5.15
C ARG A 57 36.85 -31.36 -6.48
N HIS A 58 37.41 -30.56 -7.36
CA HIS A 58 37.82 -30.91 -8.71
C HIS A 58 39.26 -30.40 -8.88
N GLU A 59 40.12 -31.18 -9.53
CA GLU A 59 41.49 -30.75 -9.85
C GLU A 59 41.49 -29.66 -10.94
N GLY A 60 42.58 -28.88 -11.01
CA GLY A 60 42.72 -27.77 -11.96
C GLY A 60 42.57 -26.40 -11.30
N ASN A 61 42.67 -25.36 -12.12
CA ASN A 61 42.50 -23.97 -11.69
C ASN A 61 41.00 -23.58 -11.71
N ALA A 62 40.66 -22.41 -11.19
CA ALA A 62 39.27 -21.96 -11.11
C ALA A 62 38.63 -21.82 -12.50
N ALA A 63 39.38 -21.35 -13.50
CA ALA A 63 38.87 -21.20 -14.87
C ALA A 63 38.52 -22.56 -15.50
N ASP A 64 39.36 -23.57 -15.32
CA ASP A 64 39.16 -24.92 -15.84
C ASP A 64 37.91 -25.57 -15.22
N ILE A 65 37.76 -25.46 -13.91
CA ILE A 65 36.64 -26.04 -13.16
C ILE A 65 35.33 -25.38 -13.58
N VAL A 66 35.30 -24.05 -13.66
CA VAL A 66 34.09 -23.30 -14.04
C VAL A 66 33.77 -23.53 -15.52
N ALA A 67 34.76 -23.58 -16.39
CA ALA A 67 34.57 -23.89 -17.81
C ALA A 67 33.94 -25.28 -18.00
N ALA A 68 34.45 -26.30 -17.28
CA ALA A 68 33.89 -27.64 -17.32
C ALA A 68 32.41 -27.67 -16.89
N MET A 69 32.04 -26.95 -15.83
CA MET A 69 30.63 -26.85 -15.40
C MET A 69 29.73 -26.21 -16.46
N PHE A 70 30.18 -25.14 -17.12
CA PHE A 70 29.41 -24.52 -18.19
C PHE A 70 29.34 -25.38 -19.45
N ASP A 71 30.41 -26.11 -19.79
CA ASP A 71 30.44 -27.00 -20.95
C ASP A 71 29.46 -28.17 -20.79
N GLU A 72 29.34 -28.75 -19.59
CA GLU A 72 28.32 -29.76 -19.30
C GLU A 72 26.89 -29.23 -19.49
N LEU A 73 26.60 -28.02 -19.03
CA LEU A 73 25.29 -27.39 -19.27
C LEU A 73 25.07 -27.09 -20.75
N ARG A 74 26.10 -26.59 -21.44
CA ARG A 74 26.02 -26.29 -22.87
C ARG A 74 25.68 -27.54 -23.68
N MET A 75 26.13 -28.72 -23.27
CA MET A 75 25.78 -29.98 -23.93
C MET A 75 24.28 -30.32 -23.80
N LEU A 76 23.62 -29.93 -22.71
CA LEU A 76 22.16 -30.13 -22.55
C LEU A 76 21.33 -29.22 -23.45
N TRP A 77 21.89 -28.06 -23.80
CA TRP A 77 21.20 -27.02 -24.54
C TRP A 77 21.49 -27.05 -26.04
N ARG A 78 22.24 -28.05 -26.50
CA ARG A 78 22.42 -28.32 -27.93
C ARG A 78 21.36 -29.27 -28.43
N ASP A 79 20.91 -29.03 -29.64
CA ASP A 79 20.10 -29.98 -30.38
C ASP A 79 20.96 -31.15 -30.91
N PRO A 80 20.32 -32.26 -31.35
CA PRO A 80 21.04 -33.41 -31.90
C PRO A 80 21.94 -33.08 -33.11
N ASP A 81 21.65 -31.99 -33.81
CA ASP A 81 22.44 -31.45 -34.94
C ASP A 81 23.63 -30.59 -34.47
N GLY A 82 23.76 -30.35 -33.17
CA GLY A 82 24.79 -29.53 -32.56
C GLY A 82 24.47 -28.04 -32.50
N THR A 83 23.31 -27.60 -33.01
CA THR A 83 22.88 -26.20 -32.96
C THR A 83 22.51 -25.81 -31.53
N MET A 84 22.78 -24.57 -31.16
CA MET A 84 22.44 -24.05 -29.84
C MET A 84 20.94 -23.72 -29.77
N ARG A 85 20.24 -24.27 -28.79
CA ARG A 85 18.83 -23.94 -28.55
C ARG A 85 18.65 -22.49 -28.18
N GLU A 86 17.53 -21.93 -28.61
CA GLU A 86 17.09 -20.61 -28.19
C GLU A 86 16.65 -20.62 -26.72
N PRO A 87 16.70 -19.49 -26.01
CA PRO A 87 16.37 -19.42 -24.58
C PRO A 87 15.00 -20.00 -24.21
N TRP A 88 13.99 -19.86 -25.08
CA TRP A 88 12.63 -20.38 -24.85
C TRP A 88 12.46 -21.87 -25.18
N GLU A 89 13.49 -22.52 -25.70
CA GLU A 89 13.49 -23.96 -26.03
C GLU A 89 14.11 -24.82 -24.92
N ILE A 90 14.72 -24.18 -23.93
CA ILE A 90 15.36 -24.82 -22.79
C ILE A 90 14.31 -25.14 -21.71
N LEU A 91 14.44 -26.27 -21.02
CA LEU A 91 13.53 -26.59 -19.92
C LEU A 91 13.74 -25.63 -18.74
N PRO A 92 12.69 -25.22 -18.01
CA PRO A 92 12.84 -24.34 -16.85
C PRO A 92 13.81 -24.87 -15.79
N ALA A 93 13.86 -26.19 -15.60
CA ALA A 93 14.80 -26.83 -14.69
C ALA A 93 16.27 -26.66 -15.14
N ASP A 94 16.55 -26.87 -16.43
CA ASP A 94 17.89 -26.73 -16.99
C ASP A 94 18.35 -25.27 -17.02
N TRP A 95 17.41 -24.35 -17.29
CA TRP A 95 17.65 -22.91 -17.15
C TRP A 95 18.05 -22.53 -15.72
N GLN A 96 17.36 -23.08 -14.72
CA GLN A 96 17.68 -22.84 -13.32
C GLN A 96 19.07 -23.35 -12.94
N LEU A 97 19.56 -24.43 -13.56
CA LEU A 97 20.93 -24.92 -13.33
C LEU A 97 21.97 -23.88 -13.73
N LEU A 98 21.78 -23.18 -14.86
CA LEU A 98 22.69 -22.09 -15.27
C LEU A 98 22.75 -21.00 -14.21
N PHE A 99 21.59 -20.53 -13.72
CA PHE A 99 21.57 -19.44 -12.73
C PHE A 99 22.06 -19.87 -11.35
N SER A 100 21.92 -21.15 -11.01
CA SER A 100 22.51 -21.72 -9.80
C SER A 100 24.04 -21.72 -9.85
N LEU A 101 24.66 -21.79 -11.05
CA LEU A 101 26.10 -21.59 -11.21
C LEU A 101 26.52 -20.15 -10.91
N PHE A 102 25.77 -19.14 -11.37
CA PHE A 102 26.10 -17.74 -11.01
C PHE A 102 26.00 -17.49 -9.49
N ASP A 103 25.06 -18.15 -8.80
CA ASP A 103 25.00 -18.10 -7.34
C ASP A 103 26.21 -18.79 -6.67
N LEU A 104 26.73 -19.86 -7.28
CA LEU A 104 27.93 -20.56 -6.80
C LEU A 104 29.18 -19.65 -6.79
N ALA A 105 29.26 -18.67 -7.69
CA ALA A 105 30.36 -17.70 -7.72
C ALA A 105 30.49 -16.88 -6.41
N ARG A 106 29.41 -16.80 -5.61
CA ARG A 106 29.40 -16.11 -4.30
C ARG A 106 29.95 -16.98 -3.16
N MET A 107 30.19 -18.26 -3.43
CA MET A 107 30.60 -19.27 -2.46
C MET A 107 31.73 -20.14 -3.03
N PRO A 108 32.87 -19.56 -3.42
CA PRO A 108 33.91 -20.29 -4.13
C PRO A 108 34.54 -21.43 -3.32
N GLU A 109 34.47 -21.38 -2.00
CA GLU A 109 34.87 -22.48 -1.10
C GLU A 109 34.08 -23.78 -1.34
N ARG A 110 32.92 -23.71 -2.02
CA ARG A 110 32.12 -24.88 -2.38
C ARG A 110 32.69 -25.66 -3.55
N PHE A 111 33.55 -25.09 -4.39
CA PHE A 111 34.13 -25.79 -5.53
C PHE A 111 35.66 -25.69 -5.62
N LEU A 112 36.28 -24.73 -4.91
CA LEU A 112 37.72 -24.58 -4.78
C LEU A 112 38.19 -24.96 -3.37
N SER A 113 39.35 -25.62 -3.30
CA SER A 113 40.10 -25.80 -2.05
C SER A 113 40.76 -24.49 -1.60
N SER A 114 41.19 -24.44 -0.33
CA SER A 114 41.95 -23.30 0.20
C SER A 114 43.24 -23.06 -0.60
N ASP A 115 43.96 -24.12 -0.93
CA ASP A 115 45.20 -24.02 -1.72
C ASP A 115 44.95 -23.49 -3.14
N GLN A 116 43.88 -23.94 -3.80
CA GLN A 116 43.45 -23.40 -5.10
C GLN A 116 43.08 -21.91 -4.99
N LEU A 117 42.30 -21.52 -3.97
CA LEU A 117 41.93 -20.12 -3.75
C LEU A 117 43.14 -19.21 -3.51
N ASP A 118 44.13 -19.70 -2.76
CA ASP A 118 45.33 -18.92 -2.46
C ASP A 118 46.25 -18.82 -3.68
N ALA A 119 46.35 -19.88 -4.49
CA ALA A 119 47.06 -19.85 -5.76
C ALA A 119 46.45 -18.83 -6.75
N GLU A 120 45.12 -18.85 -6.93
CA GLU A 120 44.40 -17.91 -7.80
C GLU A 120 44.56 -16.45 -7.36
N LYS A 121 44.50 -16.20 -6.05
CA LYS A 121 44.73 -14.85 -5.49
C LYS A 121 46.16 -14.38 -5.70
N ALA A 122 47.14 -15.28 -5.56
CA ALA A 122 48.54 -14.97 -5.81
C ALA A 122 48.77 -14.62 -7.28
N GLU A 123 48.27 -15.44 -8.20
CA GLU A 123 48.38 -15.20 -9.65
C GLU A 123 47.69 -13.88 -10.05
N ALA A 124 46.48 -13.63 -9.56
CA ALA A 124 45.79 -12.36 -9.82
C ALA A 124 46.59 -11.16 -9.31
N ARG A 125 47.16 -11.26 -8.10
CA ARG A 125 48.00 -10.21 -7.51
C ARG A 125 49.27 -9.97 -8.33
N ASP A 126 49.94 -11.01 -8.79
CA ASP A 126 51.13 -10.93 -9.64
C ASP A 126 50.80 -10.26 -10.99
N ALA A 127 49.60 -10.47 -11.49
CA ALA A 127 49.05 -9.77 -12.67
C ALA A 127 48.47 -8.37 -12.37
N GLY A 128 48.59 -7.85 -11.14
CA GLY A 128 48.13 -6.52 -10.76
C GLY A 128 46.60 -6.36 -10.66
N ARG A 129 45.86 -7.46 -10.50
CA ARG A 129 44.39 -7.49 -10.41
C ARG A 129 43.90 -8.23 -9.15
N PHE A 130 42.62 -8.09 -8.84
CA PHE A 130 41.97 -8.91 -7.81
C PHE A 130 41.37 -10.16 -8.44
N PHE A 131 41.41 -11.28 -7.72
CA PHE A 131 40.70 -12.49 -8.14
C PHE A 131 39.20 -12.31 -7.92
N ASP A 132 38.46 -12.13 -9.01
CA ASP A 132 37.01 -11.97 -9.03
C ASP A 132 36.36 -13.19 -9.72
N VAL A 133 35.83 -14.09 -8.89
CA VAL A 133 35.11 -15.29 -9.34
C VAL A 133 33.85 -14.93 -10.11
N SER A 134 33.16 -13.84 -9.73
CA SER A 134 31.96 -13.42 -10.45
C SER A 134 32.29 -12.99 -11.88
N ALA A 135 33.34 -12.20 -12.06
CA ALA A 135 33.81 -11.80 -13.39
C ALA A 135 34.26 -13.00 -14.23
N LEU A 136 34.89 -14.01 -13.61
CA LEU A 136 35.24 -15.27 -14.27
C LEU A 136 34.00 -16.00 -14.80
N PHE A 137 32.95 -16.14 -13.98
CA PHE A 137 31.70 -16.78 -14.42
C PHE A 137 31.03 -16.00 -15.56
N ASP A 138 31.00 -14.67 -15.50
CA ASP A 138 30.39 -13.83 -16.54
C ASP A 138 31.14 -13.93 -17.87
N ALA A 139 32.48 -13.90 -17.82
CA ALA A 139 33.32 -14.04 -19.00
C ALA A 139 33.15 -15.41 -19.66
N LEU A 140 33.20 -16.49 -18.86
CA LEU A 140 33.04 -17.84 -19.37
C LEU A 140 31.62 -18.06 -19.90
N ALA A 141 30.58 -17.61 -19.20
CA ALA A 141 29.20 -17.70 -19.69
C ALA A 141 29.00 -16.94 -21.01
N SER A 142 29.53 -15.72 -21.11
CA SER A 142 29.47 -14.92 -22.33
C SER A 142 30.14 -15.62 -23.52
N GLU A 143 31.27 -16.29 -23.29
CA GLU A 143 31.96 -17.07 -24.33
C GLU A 143 31.18 -18.32 -24.75
N ARG A 144 30.54 -19.05 -23.81
CA ARG A 144 29.85 -20.32 -24.11
C ARG A 144 28.44 -20.13 -24.67
N PHE A 145 27.70 -19.14 -24.16
CA PHE A 145 26.27 -18.94 -24.42
C PHE A 145 25.95 -17.63 -25.14
N GLY A 146 26.91 -16.69 -25.23
CA GLY A 146 26.70 -15.36 -25.80
C GLY A 146 26.07 -14.34 -24.83
N PHE A 147 25.93 -14.68 -23.56
CA PHE A 147 25.38 -13.82 -22.51
C PHE A 147 25.91 -14.17 -21.11
N ASP A 148 25.78 -13.23 -20.16
CA ASP A 148 26.28 -13.34 -18.78
C ASP A 148 25.13 -13.56 -17.76
N ARG A 149 25.38 -13.29 -16.46
CA ARG A 149 24.37 -13.39 -15.39
C ARG A 149 23.11 -12.56 -15.59
N TYR A 150 23.10 -11.57 -16.48
CA TYR A 150 21.91 -10.77 -16.78
C TYR A 150 20.98 -11.45 -17.79
N GLY A 151 21.43 -12.56 -18.41
CA GLY A 151 20.67 -13.35 -19.37
C GLY A 151 20.78 -12.83 -20.82
N PRO A 152 20.17 -13.55 -21.78
CA PRO A 152 20.17 -13.14 -23.17
C PRO A 152 19.15 -12.03 -23.43
N ARG A 153 19.17 -11.50 -24.64
CA ARG A 153 18.09 -10.64 -25.14
C ARG A 153 16.84 -11.48 -25.37
N THR A 154 15.73 -11.05 -24.80
CA THR A 154 14.39 -11.55 -25.12
C THR A 154 14.08 -11.32 -26.60
N PRO A 155 13.08 -12.03 -27.17
CA PRO A 155 12.62 -11.80 -28.54
C PRO A 155 12.21 -10.35 -28.87
N THR A 156 11.97 -9.52 -27.85
CA THR A 156 11.66 -8.08 -28.00
C THR A 156 12.88 -7.17 -27.84
N GLY A 157 14.06 -7.72 -27.59
CA GLY A 157 15.35 -7.01 -27.54
C GLY A 157 15.88 -6.64 -26.15
N HIS A 158 15.07 -6.79 -25.09
CA HIS A 158 15.45 -6.50 -23.70
C HIS A 158 16.28 -7.63 -23.10
N VAL A 159 17.35 -7.31 -22.36
CA VAL A 159 18.15 -8.29 -21.60
C VAL A 159 17.41 -8.68 -20.33
N ASP A 160 17.20 -9.98 -20.11
CA ASP A 160 16.57 -10.49 -18.88
C ASP A 160 16.99 -11.95 -18.61
N SER A 161 17.18 -12.30 -17.34
CA SER A 161 17.57 -13.64 -16.91
C SER A 161 16.40 -14.57 -16.62
N ARG A 162 15.17 -14.05 -16.52
CA ARG A 162 14.00 -14.85 -16.18
C ARG A 162 13.54 -15.65 -17.40
N HIS A 163 13.64 -16.97 -17.31
CA HIS A 163 13.20 -17.88 -18.38
C HIS A 163 11.76 -17.63 -18.83
N GLN A 164 10.87 -17.37 -17.87
CA GLN A 164 9.44 -17.14 -18.12
C GLN A 164 9.18 -15.96 -19.06
N LEU A 165 10.04 -14.94 -19.08
CA LEU A 165 9.90 -13.83 -20.02
C LEU A 165 10.28 -14.22 -21.44
N HIS A 166 11.34 -15.01 -21.62
CA HIS A 166 11.74 -15.52 -22.93
C HIS A 166 10.64 -16.37 -23.54
N VAL A 167 10.09 -17.29 -22.75
CA VAL A 167 8.97 -18.15 -23.18
C VAL A 167 7.70 -17.33 -23.45
N ALA A 168 7.35 -16.38 -22.58
CA ALA A 168 6.19 -15.51 -22.79
C ALA A 168 6.29 -14.70 -24.09
N TYR A 169 7.46 -14.10 -24.36
CA TYR A 169 7.66 -13.31 -25.58
C TYR A 169 7.77 -14.19 -26.84
N ALA A 170 8.33 -15.40 -26.74
CA ALA A 170 8.31 -16.35 -27.83
C ALA A 170 6.86 -16.73 -28.20
N MET A 171 6.03 -17.06 -27.21
CA MET A 171 4.60 -17.33 -27.43
C MET A 171 3.86 -16.10 -27.97
N LEU A 172 4.14 -14.90 -27.45
CA LEU A 172 3.53 -13.65 -27.93
C LEU A 172 3.77 -13.46 -29.43
N LEU A 173 4.99 -13.72 -29.89
CA LEU A 173 5.40 -13.60 -31.30
C LEU A 173 5.09 -14.84 -32.13
N ASN A 174 4.38 -15.83 -31.56
CA ASN A 174 4.09 -17.13 -32.18
C ASN A 174 5.35 -17.86 -32.70
N ARG A 175 6.46 -17.75 -31.97
CA ARG A 175 7.65 -18.57 -32.18
C ARG A 175 7.38 -20.00 -31.69
N PRO A 176 8.00 -21.02 -32.29
CA PRO A 176 7.86 -22.40 -31.82
C PRO A 176 8.46 -22.52 -30.41
N VAL A 177 7.63 -22.90 -29.44
CA VAL A 177 8.07 -23.26 -28.08
C VAL A 177 7.83 -24.75 -27.90
N PRO A 178 8.84 -25.56 -27.53
CA PRO A 178 8.69 -26.99 -27.36
C PRO A 178 7.63 -27.36 -26.32
N GLU A 179 6.81 -28.36 -26.61
CA GLU A 179 5.77 -28.82 -25.70
C GLU A 179 6.29 -29.24 -24.31
N PRO A 180 7.47 -29.88 -24.16
CA PRO A 180 8.04 -30.15 -22.83
C PRO A 180 8.26 -28.88 -21.98
N VAL A 181 8.63 -27.76 -22.61
CA VAL A 181 8.80 -26.47 -21.91
C VAL A 181 7.44 -25.94 -21.46
N LEU A 182 6.44 -25.96 -22.35
CA LEU A 182 5.08 -25.52 -22.03
C LEU A 182 4.46 -26.40 -20.93
N ALA A 183 4.62 -27.72 -21.02
CA ALA A 183 4.15 -28.68 -20.02
C ALA A 183 4.80 -28.43 -18.65
N ALA A 184 6.09 -28.12 -18.61
CA ALA A 184 6.78 -27.77 -17.37
C ALA A 184 6.18 -26.52 -16.72
N TYR A 185 5.82 -25.49 -17.50
CA TYR A 185 5.09 -24.32 -16.95
C TYR A 185 3.68 -24.67 -16.49
N ARG A 186 2.91 -25.46 -17.25
CA ARG A 186 1.56 -25.89 -16.84
C ARG A 186 1.56 -26.70 -15.55
N ALA A 187 2.64 -27.40 -15.24
CA ALA A 187 2.79 -28.16 -14.00
C ALA A 187 3.11 -27.30 -12.77
N MET A 188 3.46 -26.01 -12.95
CA MET A 188 3.72 -25.10 -11.83
C MET A 188 2.40 -24.59 -11.23
N GLU A 189 2.37 -24.37 -9.91
CA GLU A 189 1.20 -23.80 -9.24
C GLU A 189 0.90 -22.36 -9.70
N ALA A 190 1.95 -21.58 -9.97
CA ALA A 190 1.86 -20.19 -10.42
C ALA A 190 2.77 -19.95 -11.63
N PRO A 191 2.40 -20.45 -12.83
CA PRO A 191 3.16 -20.19 -14.04
C PRO A 191 3.22 -18.69 -14.31
N PHE A 192 4.36 -18.22 -14.83
CA PHE A 192 4.51 -16.81 -15.24
C PHE A 192 4.25 -15.80 -14.10
N ARG A 193 4.54 -16.16 -12.84
CA ARG A 193 4.47 -15.25 -11.69
C ARG A 193 5.16 -13.91 -12.01
N HIS A 194 4.51 -12.80 -11.67
CA HIS A 194 4.93 -11.41 -11.97
C HIS A 194 4.78 -10.97 -13.44
N ILE A 195 4.36 -11.86 -14.34
CA ILE A 195 4.02 -11.56 -15.74
C ILE A 195 2.76 -12.33 -16.15
N GLU A 196 1.73 -12.23 -15.30
CA GLU A 196 0.48 -13.00 -15.40
C GLU A 196 -0.27 -12.76 -16.72
N TRP A 197 0.04 -11.68 -17.44
CA TRP A 197 -0.47 -11.42 -18.80
C TRP A 197 -0.10 -12.51 -19.82
N ALA A 198 0.93 -13.31 -19.55
CA ALA A 198 1.39 -14.38 -20.43
C ALA A 198 0.60 -15.70 -20.23
N VAL A 199 -0.11 -15.87 -19.13
CA VAL A 199 -0.87 -17.09 -18.82
C VAL A 199 -1.88 -17.42 -19.94
N PRO A 200 -2.68 -16.46 -20.47
CA PRO A 200 -3.55 -16.73 -21.61
C PRO A 200 -2.85 -17.29 -22.86
N LEU A 201 -1.57 -16.98 -23.09
CA LEU A 201 -0.81 -17.53 -24.22
C LEU A 201 -0.44 -19.00 -24.01
N LEU A 202 -0.32 -19.44 -22.75
CA LEU A 202 -0.08 -20.83 -22.38
C LEU A 202 -1.35 -21.67 -22.58
N ASP A 203 -2.48 -21.11 -22.16
CA ASP A 203 -3.79 -21.80 -22.08
C ASP A 203 -4.56 -21.78 -23.40
N VAL A 204 -4.40 -20.72 -24.20
CA VAL A 204 -5.12 -20.50 -25.47
C VAL A 204 -4.10 -20.34 -26.61
N PRO A 205 -3.60 -21.43 -27.21
CA PRO A 205 -2.60 -21.35 -28.27
C PRO A 205 -3.01 -20.51 -29.48
N THR A 206 -4.32 -20.44 -29.78
CA THR A 206 -4.85 -19.64 -30.90
C THR A 206 -4.72 -18.13 -30.68
N LEU A 207 -4.38 -17.66 -29.47
CA LEU A 207 -4.11 -16.25 -29.17
C LEU A 207 -2.71 -15.80 -29.63
N ARG A 208 -1.77 -16.73 -29.76
CA ARG A 208 -0.36 -16.44 -30.05
C ARG A 208 -0.19 -15.69 -31.38
N GLY A 209 0.61 -14.63 -31.38
CA GLY A 209 0.89 -13.83 -32.59
C GLY A 209 -0.25 -12.91 -33.05
N ARG A 210 -1.39 -12.87 -32.36
CA ARG A 210 -2.56 -12.09 -32.80
C ARG A 210 -2.63 -10.67 -32.27
N LEU A 211 -1.90 -10.36 -31.20
CA LEU A 211 -1.91 -9.06 -30.54
C LEU A 211 -0.48 -8.60 -30.25
N SER A 212 -0.27 -7.29 -30.26
CA SER A 212 0.97 -6.71 -29.73
C SER A 212 1.06 -6.94 -28.22
N GLY A 213 2.28 -6.91 -27.68
CA GLY A 213 2.52 -7.07 -26.24
C GLY A 213 1.70 -6.11 -25.36
N PRO A 214 1.68 -4.79 -25.65
CA PRO A 214 0.86 -3.86 -24.88
C PRO A 214 -0.65 -4.14 -24.96
N LYS A 215 -1.18 -4.43 -26.16
CA LYS A 215 -2.59 -4.82 -26.34
C LYS A 215 -2.97 -6.06 -25.53
N LEU A 216 -2.14 -7.10 -25.57
CA LEU A 216 -2.36 -8.32 -24.78
C LEU A 216 -2.30 -8.04 -23.27
N ARG A 217 -1.34 -7.23 -22.81
CA ARG A 217 -1.25 -6.84 -21.40
C ARG A 217 -2.49 -6.08 -20.93
N GLY A 218 -2.99 -5.15 -21.74
CA GLY A 218 -4.23 -4.43 -21.46
C GLY A 218 -5.43 -5.39 -21.37
N LEU A 219 -5.60 -6.26 -22.36
CA LEU A 219 -6.65 -7.28 -22.38
C LEU A 219 -6.59 -8.21 -21.17
N ALA A 220 -5.43 -8.82 -20.90
CA ALA A 220 -5.25 -9.72 -19.78
C ALA A 220 -5.48 -9.02 -18.42
N SER A 221 -5.10 -7.75 -18.30
CA SER A 221 -5.33 -6.96 -17.08
C SER A 221 -6.83 -6.74 -16.81
N VAL A 222 -7.60 -6.33 -17.83
CA VAL A 222 -9.06 -6.14 -17.72
C VAL A 222 -9.76 -7.45 -17.39
N MET A 223 -9.47 -8.52 -18.15
CA MET A 223 -10.10 -9.83 -17.94
C MET A 223 -9.82 -10.37 -16.53
N ARG A 224 -8.58 -10.24 -16.04
CA ARG A 224 -8.20 -10.64 -14.68
C ARG A 224 -8.92 -9.84 -13.60
N MET A 225 -9.02 -8.51 -13.76
CA MET A 225 -9.74 -7.66 -12.79
C MET A 225 -11.21 -8.05 -12.68
N GLU A 226 -11.83 -8.43 -13.80
CA GLU A 226 -13.22 -8.90 -13.87
C GLU A 226 -13.39 -10.39 -13.54
N LYS A 227 -12.30 -11.11 -13.25
CA LYS A 227 -12.29 -12.55 -13.02
C LYS A 227 -12.91 -13.35 -14.17
N LEU A 228 -12.74 -12.86 -15.40
CA LEU A 228 -13.17 -13.51 -16.63
C LEU A 228 -11.98 -14.22 -17.27
N ALA A 229 -12.22 -15.43 -17.79
CA ALA A 229 -11.20 -16.19 -18.49
C ALA A 229 -11.14 -15.81 -19.98
N ILE A 230 -9.93 -15.78 -20.52
CA ILE A 230 -9.70 -15.80 -21.97
C ILE A 230 -9.69 -17.29 -22.38
N THR A 231 -10.51 -17.66 -23.34
CA THR A 231 -10.76 -19.05 -23.74
C THR A 231 -10.81 -19.15 -25.26
N GLU A 232 -10.68 -20.37 -25.79
CA GLU A 232 -10.84 -20.64 -27.23
C GLU A 232 -12.20 -20.17 -27.78
N GLN A 233 -13.25 -20.09 -26.94
CA GLN A 233 -14.59 -19.69 -27.37
C GLN A 233 -14.76 -18.17 -27.53
N ASN A 234 -14.03 -17.36 -26.74
CA ASN A 234 -14.18 -15.90 -26.74
C ASN A 234 -12.99 -15.15 -27.35
N VAL A 235 -11.86 -15.83 -27.59
CA VAL A 235 -10.60 -15.21 -28.04
C VAL A 235 -10.77 -14.41 -29.34
N ASP A 236 -11.53 -14.90 -30.31
CA ASP A 236 -11.74 -14.21 -31.59
C ASP A 236 -12.46 -12.87 -31.43
N ALA A 237 -13.47 -12.83 -30.56
CA ALA A 237 -14.22 -11.60 -30.28
C ALA A 237 -13.35 -10.60 -29.50
N LEU A 238 -12.59 -11.09 -28.51
CA LEU A 238 -11.67 -10.27 -27.72
C LEU A 238 -10.57 -9.66 -28.60
N VAL A 239 -9.92 -10.46 -29.44
CA VAL A 239 -8.89 -9.99 -30.38
C VAL A 239 -9.45 -8.96 -31.35
N THR A 240 -10.59 -9.26 -31.99
CA THR A 240 -11.24 -8.34 -32.94
C THR A 240 -11.55 -6.98 -32.31
N CYS A 241 -11.92 -6.97 -31.03
CA CYS A 241 -12.21 -5.76 -30.28
C CYS A 241 -10.94 -4.94 -29.99
N VAL A 242 -9.90 -5.60 -29.46
CA VAL A 242 -8.66 -4.95 -29.00
C VAL A 242 -7.75 -4.56 -30.16
N ASP A 243 -7.79 -5.29 -31.28
CA ASP A 243 -6.91 -5.02 -32.43
C ASP A 243 -7.15 -3.64 -33.06
N ARG A 244 -8.39 -3.12 -32.95
CA ARG A 244 -8.77 -1.79 -33.44
C ARG A 244 -8.27 -0.63 -32.57
N LEU A 245 -7.74 -0.92 -31.38
CA LEU A 245 -7.21 0.09 -30.48
C LEU A 245 -5.80 0.54 -30.92
N PRO A 246 -5.32 1.69 -30.41
CA PRO A 246 -3.92 2.09 -30.55
C PRO A 246 -2.95 0.99 -30.06
N ASP A 247 -1.69 1.05 -30.49
CA ASP A 247 -0.71 -0.02 -30.21
C ASP A 247 -0.35 -0.17 -28.73
N ASP A 248 -0.49 0.90 -27.94
CA ASP A 248 -0.29 0.92 -26.49
C ASP A 248 -1.54 1.49 -25.80
N PRO A 249 -2.65 0.71 -25.75
CA PRO A 249 -3.90 1.19 -25.20
C PRO A 249 -3.85 1.23 -23.68
N GLY A 250 -4.46 2.25 -23.08
CA GLY A 250 -4.65 2.30 -21.64
C GLY A 250 -5.71 1.29 -21.18
N TYR A 251 -5.75 1.03 -19.86
CA TYR A 251 -6.77 0.16 -19.26
C TYR A 251 -8.20 0.58 -19.65
N VAL A 252 -8.47 1.89 -19.60
CA VAL A 252 -9.80 2.47 -19.92
C VAL A 252 -10.19 2.23 -21.38
N ASP A 253 -9.24 2.30 -22.32
CA ASP A 253 -9.53 2.11 -23.75
C ASP A 253 -9.93 0.66 -24.04
N VAL A 254 -9.24 -0.30 -23.43
CA VAL A 254 -9.57 -1.73 -23.54
C VAL A 254 -10.91 -2.03 -22.87
N ASP A 255 -11.13 -1.54 -21.65
CA ASP A 255 -12.37 -1.72 -20.91
C ASP A 255 -13.58 -1.18 -21.68
N ASP A 256 -13.47 0.04 -22.23
CA ASP A 256 -14.51 0.69 -23.03
C ASP A 256 -14.82 -0.11 -24.30
N ALA A 257 -13.79 -0.57 -25.00
CA ALA A 257 -13.97 -1.34 -26.24
C ALA A 257 -14.70 -2.66 -25.98
N LEU A 258 -14.25 -3.41 -24.96
CA LEU A 258 -14.86 -4.69 -24.59
C LEU A 258 -16.29 -4.51 -24.09
N PHE A 259 -16.57 -3.46 -23.31
CA PHE A 259 -17.93 -3.13 -22.86
C PHE A 259 -18.84 -2.72 -24.02
N ALA A 260 -18.36 -1.89 -24.95
CA ALA A 260 -19.12 -1.50 -26.15
C ALA A 260 -19.43 -2.70 -27.07
N ALA A 261 -18.56 -3.72 -27.08
CA ALA A 261 -18.78 -4.97 -27.80
C ALA A 261 -19.69 -5.97 -27.06
N GLY A 262 -20.15 -5.64 -25.83
CA GLY A 262 -20.98 -6.54 -25.01
C GLY A 262 -20.21 -7.72 -24.40
N LEU A 263 -18.87 -7.68 -24.41
CA LEU A 263 -18.01 -8.73 -23.85
C LEU A 263 -17.76 -8.55 -22.35
N LEU A 264 -17.98 -7.34 -21.83
CA LEU A 264 -18.01 -7.06 -20.40
C LEU A 264 -19.43 -6.71 -19.95
N PRO A 265 -19.88 -7.20 -18.78
CA PRO A 265 -21.13 -6.76 -18.20
C PRO A 265 -21.04 -5.34 -17.66
N ALA A 266 -22.20 -4.71 -17.46
CA ALA A 266 -22.29 -3.51 -16.65
C ALA A 266 -21.86 -3.82 -15.21
N MET A 267 -21.22 -2.84 -14.55
CA MET A 267 -20.83 -3.05 -13.16
C MET A 267 -22.05 -3.09 -12.24
N PRO A 268 -22.14 -4.07 -11.33
CA PRO A 268 -23.25 -4.18 -10.39
C PRO A 268 -23.24 -2.99 -9.43
N LEU A 269 -24.41 -2.57 -8.97
CA LEU A 269 -24.49 -1.60 -7.88
C LEU A 269 -24.08 -2.27 -6.57
N PRO A 270 -23.53 -1.51 -5.59
CA PRO A 270 -23.29 -2.05 -4.26
C PRO A 270 -24.60 -2.48 -3.58
N ASP A 271 -24.57 -3.57 -2.81
CA ASP A 271 -25.74 -4.20 -2.16
C ASP A 271 -26.62 -3.24 -1.35
N VAL A 272 -26.03 -2.15 -0.84
CA VAL A 272 -26.75 -1.09 -0.12
C VAL A 272 -27.90 -0.49 -0.95
N TYR A 273 -27.80 -0.54 -2.28
CA TYR A 273 -28.81 -0.03 -3.21
C TYR A 273 -29.93 -1.03 -3.52
N ASP A 274 -29.81 -2.30 -3.08
CA ASP A 274 -30.83 -3.34 -3.33
C ASP A 274 -32.04 -3.22 -2.41
N SER A 275 -31.87 -2.55 -1.26
CA SER A 275 -32.92 -2.35 -0.26
C SER A 275 -33.26 -0.87 -0.08
N PRO A 276 -34.54 -0.50 0.06
CA PRO A 276 -34.94 0.85 0.44
C PRO A 276 -34.28 1.32 1.73
N SER A 277 -33.85 2.59 1.77
CA SER A 277 -33.30 3.21 2.97
C SER A 277 -34.42 3.80 3.83
N ALA A 278 -34.37 3.61 5.15
CA ALA A 278 -35.23 4.31 6.09
C ALA A 278 -34.77 5.77 6.22
N VAL A 279 -35.34 6.67 5.41
CA VAL A 279 -34.95 8.09 5.36
C VAL A 279 -35.66 8.97 6.38
N GLY A 280 -36.63 8.43 7.12
CA GLY A 280 -37.50 9.17 8.04
C GLY A 280 -38.67 9.87 7.33
N GLN A 281 -39.39 10.72 8.07
CA GLN A 281 -40.49 11.54 7.57
C GLN A 281 -40.20 13.03 7.81
N PRO A 282 -40.66 13.94 6.94
CA PRO A 282 -40.50 15.37 7.15
C PRO A 282 -41.37 15.85 8.32
N VAL A 283 -40.80 16.65 9.22
CA VAL A 283 -41.57 17.30 10.31
C VAL A 283 -42.41 18.49 9.82
N SER A 284 -42.06 19.08 8.68
CA SER A 284 -42.81 20.18 8.07
C SER A 284 -42.55 20.29 6.55
N PRO A 285 -43.36 21.06 5.79
CA PRO A 285 -43.13 21.31 4.37
C PRO A 285 -41.77 21.96 4.09
N LEU A 286 -41.26 22.75 5.02
CA LEU A 286 -39.92 23.34 4.96
C LEU A 286 -38.85 22.24 4.98
N ALA A 287 -38.95 21.29 5.92
CA ALA A 287 -38.05 20.15 5.98
C ALA A 287 -38.10 19.30 4.70
N ALA A 288 -39.31 19.07 4.16
CA ALA A 288 -39.48 18.37 2.88
C ALA A 288 -38.74 19.06 1.74
N ARG A 289 -38.92 20.38 1.61
CA ARG A 289 -38.27 21.20 0.58
C ARG A 289 -36.75 21.23 0.73
N LEU A 290 -36.24 21.39 1.96
CA LEU A 290 -34.80 21.43 2.22
C LEU A 290 -34.12 20.11 1.89
N ARG A 291 -34.71 18.98 2.29
CA ARG A 291 -34.20 17.65 1.93
C ARG A 291 -34.17 17.47 0.41
N GLN A 292 -35.23 17.88 -0.29
CA GLN A 292 -35.27 17.82 -1.76
C GLN A 292 -34.11 18.60 -2.39
N LEU A 293 -33.92 19.87 -2.00
CA LEU A 293 -32.86 20.71 -2.56
C LEU A 293 -31.45 20.18 -2.26
N ASN A 294 -31.23 19.60 -1.07
CA ASN A 294 -29.96 18.96 -0.74
C ASN A 294 -29.72 17.70 -1.58
N ALA A 295 -30.74 16.84 -1.69
CA ALA A 295 -30.65 15.62 -2.49
C ALA A 295 -30.40 15.93 -3.98
N ASP A 296 -31.05 16.96 -4.52
CA ASP A 296 -30.82 17.44 -5.88
C ASP A 296 -29.40 17.97 -6.07
N ASP A 297 -28.91 18.81 -5.16
CA ASP A 297 -27.56 19.37 -5.20
C ASP A 297 -26.48 18.27 -5.14
N HIS A 298 -26.64 17.31 -4.22
CA HIS A 298 -25.74 16.16 -4.11
C HIS A 298 -25.74 15.33 -5.39
N ARG A 299 -26.92 14.99 -5.92
CA ARG A 299 -27.05 14.27 -7.19
C ARG A 299 -26.35 14.99 -8.33
N GLU A 300 -26.61 16.29 -8.51
CA GLU A 300 -26.00 17.08 -9.58
C GLU A 300 -24.48 17.15 -9.46
N LYS A 301 -23.94 17.34 -8.25
CA LYS A 301 -22.50 17.34 -8.00
C LYS A 301 -21.88 15.99 -8.32
N SER A 302 -22.50 14.88 -7.88
CA SER A 302 -22.03 13.54 -8.18
C SER A 302 -22.06 13.23 -9.68
N LEU A 303 -23.11 13.63 -10.39
CA LEU A 303 -23.18 13.46 -11.84
C LEU A 303 -22.11 14.28 -12.58
N LYS A 304 -21.95 15.56 -12.22
CA LYS A 304 -20.89 16.42 -12.80
C LYS A 304 -19.49 15.87 -12.55
N GLN A 305 -19.24 15.33 -11.35
CA GLN A 305 -17.98 14.69 -11.03
C GLN A 305 -17.74 13.45 -11.91
N ALA A 306 -18.74 12.59 -12.06
CA ALA A 306 -18.65 11.40 -12.92
C ALA A 306 -18.41 11.80 -14.39
N ASP A 307 -19.14 12.79 -14.91
CA ASP A 307 -18.96 13.30 -16.27
C ASP A 307 -17.56 13.89 -16.49
N SER A 308 -17.03 14.62 -15.50
CA SER A 308 -15.68 15.16 -15.54
C SER A 308 -14.61 14.06 -15.52
N GLU A 309 -14.76 13.05 -14.67
CA GLU A 309 -13.87 11.89 -14.62
C GLU A 309 -13.89 11.11 -15.94
N ARG A 310 -15.07 10.98 -16.56
CA ARG A 310 -15.23 10.33 -17.86
C ARG A 310 -14.58 11.13 -18.98
N ALA A 311 -14.84 12.44 -19.04
CA ALA A 311 -14.23 13.34 -20.03
C ALA A 311 -12.69 13.36 -19.91
N GLY A 312 -12.17 13.28 -18.68
CA GLY A 312 -10.74 13.16 -18.40
C GLY A 312 -10.15 11.77 -18.61
N ARG A 313 -10.91 10.79 -19.15
CA ARG A 313 -10.49 9.39 -19.35
C ARG A 313 -9.92 8.71 -18.10
N ARG A 314 -10.36 9.12 -16.90
CA ARG A 314 -9.94 8.51 -15.62
C ARG A 314 -10.76 7.29 -15.26
N ILE A 315 -11.99 7.20 -15.79
CA ILE A 315 -12.92 6.09 -15.57
C ILE A 315 -13.46 5.58 -16.91
N SER A 316 -13.77 4.28 -16.95
CA SER A 316 -14.42 3.66 -18.11
C SER A 316 -15.91 3.96 -18.20
N ALA A 317 -16.51 3.68 -19.35
CA ALA A 317 -17.90 3.90 -19.67
C ALA A 317 -18.82 3.13 -18.70
N ARG A 318 -18.50 1.88 -18.36
CA ARG A 318 -19.28 1.11 -17.39
C ARG A 318 -19.12 1.64 -15.95
N ARG A 319 -17.95 2.19 -15.57
CA ARG A 319 -17.76 2.85 -14.26
C ARG A 319 -18.58 4.13 -14.16
N HIS A 320 -18.55 4.93 -15.23
CA HIS A 320 -19.35 6.13 -15.36
C HIS A 320 -20.85 5.81 -15.27
N ALA A 321 -21.33 4.78 -15.98
CA ALA A 321 -22.72 4.34 -15.91
C ALA A 321 -23.12 3.92 -14.49
N GLN A 322 -22.27 3.16 -13.79
CA GLN A 322 -22.48 2.76 -12.39
C GLN A 322 -22.55 3.99 -11.46
N GLN A 323 -21.60 4.92 -11.55
CA GLN A 323 -21.60 6.14 -10.73
C GLN A 323 -22.85 7.00 -11.00
N CYS A 324 -23.27 7.12 -12.26
CA CYS A 324 -24.51 7.81 -12.63
C CYS A 324 -25.75 7.15 -12.02
N ALA A 325 -25.82 5.81 -12.04
CA ALA A 325 -26.91 5.07 -11.41
C ALA A 325 -26.91 5.25 -9.89
N MET A 326 -25.75 5.14 -9.24
CA MET A 326 -25.60 5.40 -7.80
C MET A 326 -26.04 6.81 -7.41
N ALA A 327 -25.67 7.83 -8.18
CA ALA A 327 -26.06 9.22 -7.92
C ALA A 327 -27.59 9.43 -8.01
N ARG A 328 -28.23 8.82 -9.01
CA ARG A 328 -29.69 8.86 -9.18
C ARG A 328 -30.42 8.17 -8.02
N LEU A 329 -29.91 7.03 -7.55
CA LEU A 329 -30.51 6.30 -6.44
C LEU A 329 -30.23 6.96 -5.09
N ALA A 330 -29.05 7.54 -4.89
CA ALA A 330 -28.67 8.25 -3.66
C ALA A 330 -29.63 9.41 -3.35
N HIS A 331 -30.17 10.07 -4.38
CA HIS A 331 -31.22 11.08 -4.21
C HIS A 331 -32.42 10.56 -3.39
N GLY A 332 -32.84 9.30 -3.56
CA GLY A 332 -33.91 8.68 -2.79
C GLY A 332 -33.53 8.30 -1.36
N ARG A 333 -32.23 8.31 -1.03
CA ARG A 333 -31.68 7.79 0.23
C ARG A 333 -31.22 8.88 1.20
N GLU A 334 -31.23 10.15 0.78
CA GLU A 334 -30.94 11.30 1.64
C GLU A 334 -31.93 11.36 2.82
N SER A 335 -31.41 11.35 4.06
CA SER A 335 -32.20 11.37 5.29
C SER A 335 -32.88 12.73 5.53
N PHE A 336 -34.02 12.72 6.22
CA PHE A 336 -34.67 13.92 6.72
C PHE A 336 -34.02 14.51 7.98
N ASP A 337 -33.08 13.83 8.66
CA ASP A 337 -32.57 14.25 9.97
C ASP A 337 -32.02 15.68 10.00
N TRP A 338 -31.21 16.05 9.02
CA TRP A 338 -30.70 17.43 8.91
C TRP A 338 -31.82 18.42 8.64
N ALA A 339 -32.66 18.12 7.65
CA ALA A 339 -33.74 19.01 7.24
C ALA A 339 -34.76 19.24 8.37
N ASN A 340 -35.07 18.19 9.13
CA ASN A 340 -35.94 18.24 10.30
C ASN A 340 -35.33 19.09 11.42
N ARG A 341 -34.04 18.93 11.71
CA ARG A 341 -33.35 19.78 12.72
C ARG A 341 -33.34 21.26 12.35
N VAL A 342 -33.06 21.56 11.08
CA VAL A 342 -33.07 22.95 10.58
C VAL A 342 -34.48 23.54 10.63
N ALA A 343 -35.48 22.81 10.14
CA ALA A 343 -36.87 23.25 10.17
C ALA A 343 -37.35 23.52 11.61
N ALA A 344 -37.09 22.59 12.53
CA ALA A 344 -37.44 22.77 13.94
C ALA A 344 -36.74 23.98 14.57
N SER A 345 -35.48 24.27 14.19
CA SER A 345 -34.76 25.45 14.68
C SER A 345 -35.35 26.76 14.17
N ILE A 346 -35.80 26.78 12.90
CA ILE A 346 -36.48 27.92 12.29
C ILE A 346 -37.85 28.16 12.96
N GLU A 347 -38.65 27.11 13.10
CA GLU A 347 -39.98 27.18 13.72
C GLU A 347 -39.93 27.63 15.18
N ARG A 348 -38.94 27.15 15.94
CA ARG A 348 -38.72 27.54 17.35
C ARG A 348 -38.00 28.87 17.52
N ARG A 349 -37.53 29.49 16.43
CA ARG A 349 -36.66 30.68 16.46
C ARG A 349 -35.47 30.51 17.39
N ASP A 350 -34.84 29.34 17.33
CA ASP A 350 -33.67 29.00 18.15
C ASP A 350 -32.44 29.75 17.65
N VAL A 351 -32.20 30.93 18.20
CA VAL A 351 -31.11 31.84 17.83
C VAL A 351 -29.75 31.13 17.79
N ALA A 352 -29.45 30.29 18.78
CA ALA A 352 -28.15 29.62 18.87
C ALA A 352 -27.93 28.67 17.69
N ASN A 353 -28.93 27.84 17.37
CA ASN A 353 -28.84 26.92 16.24
C ASN A 353 -28.93 27.66 14.90
N LEU A 354 -29.73 28.72 14.79
CA LEU A 354 -29.82 29.53 13.59
C LEU A 354 -28.51 30.24 13.28
N LEU A 355 -27.81 30.79 14.27
CA LEU A 355 -26.47 31.36 14.07
C LEU A 355 -25.48 30.28 13.63
N LYS A 356 -25.50 29.09 14.23
CA LYS A 356 -24.63 27.97 13.84
C LYS A 356 -24.82 27.55 12.37
N VAL A 357 -26.06 27.54 11.89
CA VAL A 357 -26.39 27.10 10.52
C VAL A 357 -26.21 28.24 9.51
N PHE A 358 -26.68 29.44 9.85
CA PHE A 358 -26.83 30.53 8.90
C PHE A 358 -25.76 31.60 8.97
N ASP A 359 -25.07 31.79 10.10
CA ASP A 359 -23.95 32.73 10.21
C ASP A 359 -22.64 32.12 9.69
N THR A 360 -22.68 31.69 8.44
CA THR A 360 -21.58 31.07 7.71
C THR A 360 -21.36 31.81 6.39
N ALA A 361 -20.19 31.64 5.75
CA ALA A 361 -19.88 32.27 4.46
C ALA A 361 -20.94 32.00 3.38
N ASP A 362 -21.00 32.83 2.34
CA ASP A 362 -22.13 32.83 1.39
C ASP A 362 -22.30 31.51 0.62
N ASP A 363 -21.19 30.83 0.37
CA ASP A 363 -21.05 29.52 -0.27
C ASP A 363 -21.34 28.34 0.67
N TRP A 364 -21.55 28.60 1.96
CA TRP A 364 -21.93 27.60 2.95
C TRP A 364 -23.43 27.57 3.21
N ASN A 365 -23.98 26.36 3.42
CA ASN A 365 -25.40 26.12 3.71
C ASN A 365 -26.36 26.83 2.74
N VAL A 366 -25.97 26.90 1.46
CA VAL A 366 -26.69 27.64 0.41
C VAL A 366 -28.16 27.21 0.32
N ARG A 367 -28.43 25.91 0.38
CA ARG A 367 -29.80 25.36 0.27
C ARG A 367 -30.63 25.69 1.51
N SER A 368 -30.08 25.59 2.71
CA SER A 368 -30.78 26.02 3.93
C SER A 368 -31.12 27.51 3.88
N LYS A 369 -30.19 28.37 3.45
CA LYS A 369 -30.43 29.82 3.30
C LYS A 369 -31.48 30.12 2.23
N GLN A 370 -31.48 29.36 1.14
CA GLN A 370 -32.49 29.44 0.08
C GLN A 370 -33.88 29.10 0.63
N VAL A 371 -34.03 28.01 1.38
CA VAL A 371 -35.33 27.61 1.96
C VAL A 371 -35.84 28.62 2.98
N LEU A 372 -34.96 29.19 3.81
CA LEU A 372 -35.35 30.26 4.73
C LEU A 372 -35.93 31.47 3.99
N PHE A 373 -35.32 31.85 2.85
CA PHE A 373 -35.86 32.89 2.00
C PHE A 373 -37.19 32.49 1.34
N GLU A 374 -37.31 31.28 0.80
CA GLU A 374 -38.52 30.77 0.14
C GLU A 374 -39.73 30.76 1.10
N PHE A 375 -39.55 30.36 2.36
CA PHE A 375 -40.66 30.20 3.33
C PHE A 375 -40.90 31.42 4.21
N HIS A 376 -39.86 32.22 4.50
CA HIS A 376 -39.94 33.32 5.46
C HIS A 376 -39.49 34.68 4.90
N GLY A 377 -39.07 34.76 3.64
CA GLY A 377 -38.65 36.01 3.00
C GLY A 377 -37.30 36.57 3.50
N VAL A 378 -36.60 35.85 4.38
CA VAL A 378 -35.34 36.32 4.98
C VAL A 378 -34.17 36.03 4.03
N LYS A 379 -33.66 37.07 3.39
CA LYS A 379 -32.51 36.96 2.49
C LYS A 379 -31.21 37.04 3.29
N LEU A 380 -30.48 35.92 3.40
CA LEU A 380 -29.16 35.87 4.07
C LEU A 380 -27.97 35.79 3.11
N ARG A 381 -28.24 35.51 1.83
CA ARG A 381 -27.20 35.40 0.80
C ARG A 381 -26.79 36.75 0.23
N GLY A 382 -25.50 36.90 -0.06
CA GLY A 382 -24.87 38.15 -0.52
C GLY A 382 -24.71 39.22 0.56
N MET A 383 -24.93 38.87 1.84
CA MET A 383 -24.77 39.79 2.97
C MET A 383 -23.38 39.69 3.60
N LYS A 384 -22.88 40.82 4.14
CA LYS A 384 -21.73 40.83 5.03
C LYS A 384 -22.07 40.13 6.35
N SER A 385 -21.05 39.61 7.03
CA SER A 385 -21.20 38.84 8.29
C SER A 385 -22.09 39.54 9.33
N MET A 386 -21.77 40.79 9.67
CA MET A 386 -22.54 41.59 10.65
C MET A 386 -24.01 41.76 10.23
N SER A 387 -24.27 42.08 8.97
CA SER A 387 -25.63 42.29 8.46
C SER A 387 -26.44 40.99 8.44
N ARG A 388 -25.80 39.87 8.12
CA ARG A 388 -26.43 38.54 8.15
C ARG A 388 -26.79 38.14 9.57
N ARG A 389 -25.87 38.36 10.52
CA ARG A 389 -26.12 38.12 11.94
C ARG A 389 -27.30 38.94 12.45
N ARG A 390 -27.31 40.25 12.17
CA ARG A 390 -28.44 41.14 12.50
C ARG A 390 -29.76 40.61 11.93
N ALA A 391 -29.80 40.21 10.65
CA ALA A 391 -31.00 39.64 10.03
C ALA A 391 -31.49 38.34 10.69
N ILE A 392 -30.59 37.53 11.27
CA ILE A 392 -30.96 36.31 12.03
C ILE A 392 -31.62 36.71 13.36
N PHE A 393 -31.08 37.70 14.08
CA PHE A 393 -31.67 38.22 15.31
C PHE A 393 -33.03 38.90 15.04
N ASP A 394 -33.11 39.73 14.00
CA ASP A 394 -34.35 40.38 13.55
C ASP A 394 -35.42 39.32 13.22
N PHE A 395 -35.05 38.24 12.51
CA PHE A 395 -35.95 37.11 12.23
C PHE A 395 -36.48 36.44 13.50
N CYS A 396 -35.65 36.34 14.54
CA CYS A 396 -36.05 35.80 15.83
C CYS A 396 -36.92 36.77 16.64
N GLY A 397 -37.05 38.03 16.22
CA GLY A 397 -37.79 39.09 16.94
C GLY A 397 -36.96 39.73 18.06
N LEU A 398 -35.64 39.64 18.00
CA LEU A 398 -34.72 40.27 18.94
C LEU A 398 -34.22 41.58 18.36
N ASP A 399 -34.29 42.65 19.15
CA ASP A 399 -33.76 43.95 18.78
C ASP A 399 -32.24 44.04 19.00
N GLU A 400 -31.65 45.18 18.65
CA GLU A 400 -30.19 45.40 18.73
C GLU A 400 -29.66 45.33 20.19
N ALA A 401 -30.49 45.69 21.17
CA ALA A 401 -30.15 45.59 22.59
C ALA A 401 -30.14 44.13 23.06
N ALA A 402 -31.16 43.36 22.68
CA ALA A 402 -31.26 41.94 22.98
C ALA A 402 -30.18 41.11 22.25
N GLN A 403 -29.81 41.50 21.02
CA GLN A 403 -28.66 40.92 20.33
C GLN A 403 -27.37 41.12 21.13
N THR A 404 -27.10 42.36 21.56
CA THR A 404 -25.88 42.69 22.31
C THR A 404 -25.80 41.92 23.63
N ALA A 405 -26.92 41.83 24.36
CA ALA A 405 -27.01 41.06 25.59
C ALA A 405 -26.76 39.55 25.35
N TRP A 406 -27.40 38.98 24.32
CA TRP A 406 -27.20 37.57 23.97
C TRP A 406 -25.75 37.27 23.58
N GLU A 407 -25.12 38.15 22.80
CA GLU A 407 -23.72 38.00 22.37
C GLU A 407 -22.75 38.10 23.57
N ALA A 408 -23.02 38.98 24.54
CA ALA A 408 -22.26 39.08 25.78
C ALA A 408 -22.39 37.81 26.63
N ASP A 409 -23.62 37.29 26.79
CA ASP A 409 -23.87 36.04 27.50
C ASP A 409 -23.22 34.84 26.80
N ASP A 410 -23.24 34.80 25.47
CA ASP A 410 -22.62 33.74 24.68
C ASP A 410 -21.09 33.78 24.76
N ALA A 411 -20.50 34.98 24.72
CA ALA A 411 -19.07 35.17 24.95
C ALA A 411 -18.66 34.73 26.36
N ALA A 412 -19.47 35.07 27.38
CA ALA A 412 -19.24 34.65 28.76
C ALA A 412 -19.33 33.12 28.91
N ARG A 413 -20.34 32.48 28.30
CA ARG A 413 -20.45 31.01 28.29
C ARG A 413 -19.27 30.33 27.61
N LYS A 414 -18.84 30.83 26.45
CA LYS A 414 -17.68 30.30 25.71
C LYS A 414 -16.38 30.49 26.47
N ASP A 415 -16.19 31.64 27.14
CA ASP A 415 -15.04 31.90 27.98
C ASP A 415 -15.02 30.98 29.20
N ALA A 416 -16.16 30.79 29.87
CA ALA A 416 -16.31 29.85 30.97
C ALA A 416 -16.02 28.39 30.54
N MET A 417 -16.50 28.00 29.36
CA MET A 417 -16.23 26.66 28.80
C MET A 417 -14.74 26.46 28.50
N ARG A 418 -14.07 27.44 27.86
CA ARG A 418 -12.62 27.37 27.63
C ARG A 418 -11.83 27.32 28.93
N LYS A 419 -12.20 28.13 29.92
CA LYS A 419 -11.60 28.08 31.26
C LYS A 419 -11.77 26.72 31.93
N ALA A 420 -12.92 26.07 31.76
CA ALA A 420 -13.15 24.73 32.27
C ALA A 420 -12.31 23.67 31.53
N GLU A 421 -12.20 23.76 30.19
CA GLU A 421 -11.34 22.89 29.38
C GLU A 421 -9.85 23.07 29.73
N ASP A 422 -9.39 24.31 29.87
CA ASP A 422 -8.02 24.65 30.27
C ASP A 422 -7.71 24.15 31.69
N ALA A 423 -8.67 24.26 32.61
CA ALA A 423 -8.54 23.74 33.98
C ALA A 423 -8.46 22.21 34.00
N GLN A 424 -9.27 21.54 33.16
CA GLN A 424 -9.25 20.09 33.02
C GLN A 424 -7.92 19.61 32.39
N HIS A 425 -7.45 20.29 31.35
CA HIS A 425 -6.17 19.98 30.73
C HIS A 425 -4.99 20.22 31.70
N ALA A 426 -5.02 21.29 32.49
CA ALA A 426 -4.04 21.54 33.53
C ALA A 426 -4.05 20.46 34.61
N LYS A 427 -5.23 19.93 34.98
CA LYS A 427 -5.37 18.79 35.89
C LYS A 427 -4.71 17.54 35.33
N GLU A 428 -4.99 17.19 34.09
CA GLU A 428 -4.42 16.02 33.41
C GLU A 428 -2.89 16.09 33.31
N MET A 429 -2.35 17.28 32.97
CA MET A 429 -0.92 17.53 32.96
C MET A 429 -0.30 17.37 34.36
N ALA A 430 -0.95 17.89 35.40
CA ALA A 430 -0.49 17.73 36.78
C ALA A 430 -0.52 16.26 37.25
N GLN A 431 -1.53 15.47 36.86
CA GLN A 431 -1.64 14.04 37.16
C GLN A 431 -0.52 13.21 36.52
N SER A 432 -0.02 13.62 35.35
CA SER A 432 1.07 12.92 34.66
C SER A 432 2.43 13.05 35.36
N THR A 433 2.57 14.03 36.27
CA THR A 433 3.84 14.33 36.95
C THR A 433 3.90 13.71 38.34
N ARG A 434 5.04 13.09 38.67
CA ARG A 434 5.26 12.47 39.98
C ARG A 434 6.04 13.39 40.92
N TYR A 435 5.52 13.56 42.14
CA TYR A 435 6.12 14.31 43.23
C TYR A 435 6.48 13.36 44.37
N ARG A 436 7.74 13.44 44.83
CA ARG A 436 8.20 12.70 46.01
C ARG A 436 8.04 13.57 47.24
N ARG A 437 7.31 13.07 48.24
CA ARG A 437 7.15 13.71 49.54
C ARG A 437 8.38 13.49 50.43
N ASP A 438 8.46 14.27 51.50
CA ASP A 438 9.52 14.18 52.51
C ASP A 438 9.47 12.83 53.28
N ASP A 439 8.29 12.19 53.33
CA ASP A 439 8.07 10.84 53.87
C ASP A 439 8.49 9.71 52.89
N GLY A 440 8.99 10.05 51.70
CA GLY A 440 9.42 9.11 50.67
C GLY A 440 8.31 8.62 49.73
N THR A 441 7.04 8.95 49.99
CA THR A 441 5.89 8.53 49.18
C THR A 441 5.82 9.30 47.85
N LEU A 442 5.51 8.60 46.76
CA LEU A 442 5.28 9.19 45.44
C LEU A 442 3.79 9.45 45.25
N ILE A 443 3.44 10.74 45.07
CA ILE A 443 2.09 11.17 44.71
C ILE A 443 2.11 11.83 43.33
N ASP A 444 0.97 11.92 42.65
CA ASP A 444 0.86 12.73 41.45
C ASP A 444 0.73 14.23 41.77
N GLY A 445 1.03 15.08 40.79
CA GLY A 445 1.04 16.53 40.94
C GLY A 445 -0.33 17.15 41.17
N ALA A 446 -1.42 16.53 40.70
CA ALA A 446 -2.77 17.03 40.98
C ALA A 446 -3.16 16.74 42.44
N THR A 447 -2.89 15.53 42.92
CA THR A 447 -3.04 15.13 44.33
C THR A 447 -2.20 16.02 45.25
N HIS A 448 -0.99 16.41 44.82
CA HIS A 448 -0.14 17.36 45.56
C HIS A 448 -0.82 18.73 45.75
N VAL A 449 -1.43 19.26 44.69
CA VAL A 449 -2.13 20.56 44.70
C VAL A 449 -3.44 20.47 45.50
N GLU A 450 -4.26 19.45 45.26
CA GLU A 450 -5.55 19.26 45.94
C GLU A 450 -5.36 19.13 47.46
N GLN A 451 -4.37 18.35 47.90
CA GLN A 451 -4.06 18.17 49.32
C GLN A 451 -3.47 19.43 49.96
N ALA A 452 -2.65 20.19 49.24
CA ALA A 452 -2.12 21.46 49.75
C ALA A 452 -3.25 22.49 49.93
N ILE A 453 -4.18 22.61 48.98
CA ILE A 453 -5.34 23.49 49.12
C ILE A 453 -6.26 23.02 50.28
N ALA A 454 -6.49 21.71 50.40
CA ALA A 454 -7.26 21.14 51.51
C ALA A 454 -6.59 21.38 52.89
N ALA A 455 -5.26 21.43 52.95
CA ALA A 455 -4.48 21.75 54.14
C ALA A 455 -4.38 23.26 54.44
N GLY A 456 -5.14 24.11 53.73
CA GLY A 456 -5.24 25.54 54.02
C GLY A 456 -4.24 26.43 53.27
N PHE A 457 -3.49 25.90 52.30
CA PHE A 457 -2.61 26.71 51.46
C PHE A 457 -3.45 27.45 50.40
N ARG A 458 -3.56 28.78 50.52
CA ARG A 458 -4.51 29.60 49.73
C ARG A 458 -3.87 30.72 48.93
N GLU A 459 -2.59 31.02 49.13
CA GLU A 459 -1.91 32.13 48.44
C GLU A 459 -0.87 31.59 47.45
N LEU A 460 -0.88 32.09 46.21
CA LEU A 460 0.19 31.82 45.25
C LEU A 460 1.23 32.93 45.31
N ARG A 461 2.49 32.56 45.61
CA ARG A 461 3.63 33.49 45.56
C ARG A 461 4.63 33.05 44.49
N ASP A 462 5.20 34.02 43.80
CA ASP A 462 6.35 33.82 42.94
C ASP A 462 7.54 34.68 43.39
N TRP A 463 8.74 34.14 43.19
CA TRP A 463 9.97 34.90 43.40
C TRP A 463 11.04 34.47 42.39
N ARG A 464 12.04 35.32 42.20
CA ARG A 464 13.18 35.02 41.33
C ARG A 464 14.27 34.29 42.11
N LYS A 465 14.79 33.22 41.53
CA LYS A 465 16.02 32.55 41.97
C LYS A 465 16.96 32.42 40.77
N GLY A 466 17.95 33.32 40.69
CA GLY A 466 18.80 33.50 39.51
C GLY A 466 17.97 33.93 38.30
N ALA A 467 18.19 33.28 37.14
CA ALA A 467 17.43 33.52 35.91
C ALA A 467 16.05 32.83 35.88
N SER A 468 15.68 32.05 36.91
CA SER A 468 14.43 31.28 36.97
C SER A 468 13.39 31.90 37.90
N ARG A 469 12.11 31.82 37.52
CA ARG A 469 10.96 32.10 38.42
C ARG A 469 10.54 30.82 39.13
N GLN A 470 10.44 30.88 40.45
CA GLN A 470 9.92 29.82 41.29
C GLN A 470 8.51 30.19 41.71
N TYR A 471 7.62 29.20 41.77
CA TYR A 471 6.24 29.37 42.20
C TYR A 471 5.98 28.48 43.41
N ALA A 472 5.20 28.97 44.37
CA ALA A 472 4.74 28.16 45.49
C ALA A 472 3.32 28.52 45.90
N LEU A 473 2.61 27.52 46.39
CA LEU A 473 1.38 27.68 47.15
C LEU A 473 1.75 27.81 48.63
N VAL A 474 1.25 28.84 49.30
CA VAL A 474 1.66 29.25 50.64
C VAL A 474 0.46 29.21 51.60
N ASN A 475 0.71 28.69 52.79
CA ASN A 475 -0.18 28.84 53.94
C ASN A 475 0.43 29.92 54.86
N PRO A 476 -0.13 31.14 54.89
CA PRO A 476 0.43 32.23 55.68
C PRO A 476 0.32 31.99 57.21
N ASP A 477 -0.67 31.22 57.66
CA ASP A 477 -0.91 30.96 59.08
C ASP A 477 0.13 29.98 59.67
N LEU A 478 0.62 29.06 58.84
CA LEU A 478 1.65 28.07 59.23
C LEU A 478 3.06 28.45 58.76
N ASN A 479 3.18 29.54 57.99
CA ASN A 479 4.42 29.95 57.31
C ASN A 479 5.08 28.82 56.50
N GLU A 480 4.25 27.98 55.88
CA GLU A 480 4.69 26.85 55.04
C GLU A 480 4.45 27.15 53.55
N ALA A 481 5.31 26.62 52.69
CA ALA A 481 5.19 26.76 51.24
C ALA A 481 5.42 25.43 50.50
N ARG A 482 4.54 25.11 49.56
CA ARG A 482 4.62 23.96 48.65
C ARG A 482 4.98 24.44 47.25
N ARG A 483 6.08 23.94 46.69
CA ARG A 483 6.58 24.39 45.38
C ARG A 483 5.69 23.86 44.25
N LEU A 484 5.38 24.75 43.32
CA LEU A 484 4.66 24.45 42.08
C LEU A 484 5.57 24.72 40.89
N ARG A 485 5.30 24.07 39.75
CA ARG A 485 6.02 24.33 38.51
C ARG A 485 5.04 24.76 37.42
N ALA A 486 5.48 25.68 36.57
CA ALA A 486 4.70 26.15 35.43
C ALA A 486 4.65 25.11 34.29
N LYS A 487 5.71 24.29 34.16
CA LYS A 487 5.90 23.37 33.02
C LYS A 487 5.10 22.06 33.15
N ASP A 488 4.70 21.67 34.35
CA ASP A 488 4.07 20.38 34.62
C ASP A 488 2.57 20.49 34.95
N GLY A 489 1.96 21.65 34.68
CA GLY A 489 0.54 21.90 34.90
C GLY A 489 0.15 22.21 36.36
N THR A 490 1.02 21.98 37.35
CA THR A 490 0.67 22.14 38.78
C THR A 490 0.35 23.59 39.16
N LEU A 491 1.06 24.57 38.60
CA LEU A 491 0.76 26.00 38.82
C LEU A 491 -0.57 26.42 38.19
N ALA A 492 -0.83 25.99 36.95
CA ALA A 492 -2.06 26.33 36.24
C ALA A 492 -3.27 25.69 36.91
N TYR A 493 -3.13 24.44 37.36
CA TYR A 493 -4.17 23.73 38.09
C TYR A 493 -4.46 24.35 39.47
N ALA A 494 -3.42 24.75 40.21
CA ALA A 494 -3.59 25.46 41.49
C ALA A 494 -4.31 26.81 41.31
N ARG A 495 -3.99 27.57 40.26
CA ARG A 495 -4.70 28.82 39.93
C ARG A 495 -6.18 28.58 39.67
N ALA A 496 -6.51 27.62 38.80
CA ALA A 496 -7.88 27.27 38.48
C ALA A 496 -8.68 26.82 39.72
N MET A 497 -8.06 26.05 40.63
CA MET A 497 -8.69 25.63 41.88
C MET A 497 -8.95 26.80 42.84
N LEU A 498 -8.00 27.72 43.00
CA LEU A 498 -8.17 28.89 43.85
C LEU A 498 -9.22 29.86 43.31
N GLU A 499 -9.24 30.09 41.99
CA GLU A 499 -10.28 30.88 41.34
C GLU A 499 -11.66 30.26 41.55
N ARG A 500 -11.79 28.93 41.50
CA ARG A 500 -13.06 28.22 41.79
C ARG A 500 -13.50 28.32 43.25
N ILE A 501 -12.57 28.48 44.19
CA ILE A 501 -12.88 28.65 45.62
C ILE A 501 -13.23 30.11 45.96
N ALA A 502 -12.73 31.05 45.16
CA ALA A 502 -12.98 32.49 45.32
C ALA A 502 -14.24 32.98 44.59
N ALA A 503 -14.63 32.30 43.51
CA ALA A 503 -15.92 32.45 42.84
C ALA A 503 -17.05 31.79 43.64
#